data_AF-A0A7S0ZHJ5-F1
#
_entry.id   AF-A0A7S0ZHJ5-F1
#
_cell.length_a   1.000
_cell.length_b   1.000
_cell.length_c   1.000
_cell.angle_alpha   90.00
_cell.angle_beta   90.00
_cell.angle_gamma   90.00
#
_symmetry.space_group_name_H-M   'P 1'
#
loop_
_entity.id
_entity.type
_entity.pdbx_description
1 polymer ?
#
loop_
_entity_poly.entity_id
_entity_poly.type
_entity_poly.pdbx_seq_one_letter_code
_entity_poly.pdbx_strand_id
1 'polypeptide(L)'
;FGLVRQQIDSFNEFISNTMQAVIDETLPIVVIPESQHVPGSSRSEVKENTKYVISFGQLRLGKTSFTEPNGELATLFPNQARLRNLVYSAPLYSDVTKTTITVVDPETGEETQEHDKPVKVFLGHIPIMLKSAFCILNNLTEDQLTMLGECPVDQGGYFVINGSEKVLLAQERMSGNH
;
A
#
# COMPACT_ATOMS: atom_id res chain seq x y z
N PHE A 1 -21.60 -12.53 18.41
CA PHE A 1 -21.42 -11.18 18.98
C PHE A 1 -20.12 -11.17 19.74
N GLY A 2 -19.11 -10.42 19.29
CA GLY A 2 -17.82 -10.29 19.96
C GLY A 2 -17.51 -8.80 20.11
N LEU A 3 -17.01 -8.39 21.28
CA LEU A 3 -16.86 -6.99 21.70
C LEU A 3 -16.01 -6.15 20.72
N VAL A 4 -15.12 -6.80 19.97
CA VAL A 4 -14.13 -6.15 19.09
C VAL A 4 -14.45 -6.32 17.60
N ARG A 5 -15.54 -7.04 17.27
CA ARG A 5 -15.84 -7.41 15.88
C ARG A 5 -16.00 -6.21 14.94
N GLN A 6 -16.58 -5.10 15.41
CA GLN A 6 -16.72 -3.89 14.62
C GLN A 6 -15.37 -3.33 14.12
N GLN A 7 -14.33 -3.37 14.96
CA GLN A 7 -13.00 -2.88 14.61
C GLN A 7 -12.36 -3.76 13.54
N ILE A 8 -12.46 -5.08 13.70
CA ILE A 8 -11.92 -6.06 12.74
C ILE A 8 -12.67 -5.99 11.41
N ASP A 9 -13.99 -5.95 11.44
CA ASP A 9 -14.81 -5.89 10.22
C ASP A 9 -14.53 -4.59 9.44
N SER A 10 -14.43 -3.45 10.14
CA SER A 10 -14.05 -2.16 9.54
C SER A 10 -12.65 -2.19 8.93
N PHE A 11 -11.67 -2.74 9.64
CA PHE A 11 -10.31 -2.89 9.10
C PHE A 11 -10.25 -3.81 7.87
N ASN A 12 -10.98 -4.93 7.91
CA ASN A 12 -11.04 -5.86 6.78
C ASN A 12 -11.64 -5.18 5.55
N GLU A 13 -12.72 -4.42 5.73
CA GLU A 13 -13.36 -3.64 4.67
C GLU A 13 -12.41 -2.58 4.09
N PHE A 14 -11.70 -1.87 4.98
CA PHE A 14 -10.74 -0.86 4.58
C PHE A 14 -9.64 -1.43 3.69
N ILE A 15 -9.00 -2.53 4.10
CA ILE A 15 -7.92 -3.16 3.34
C ILE A 15 -8.44 -3.79 2.04
N SER A 16 -9.62 -4.40 2.05
CA SER A 16 -10.14 -5.15 0.90
C SER A 16 -10.71 -4.26 -0.19
N ASN A 17 -11.39 -3.17 0.19
CA ASN A 17 -12.17 -2.36 -0.73
C ASN A 17 -11.74 -0.88 -0.72
N THR A 18 -11.76 -0.24 0.45
CA THR A 18 -11.55 1.22 0.54
C THR A 18 -10.18 1.65 0.01
N MET A 19 -9.11 0.89 0.32
CA MET A 19 -7.77 1.21 -0.19
C MET A 19 -7.68 1.14 -1.72
N GLN A 20 -8.33 0.15 -2.35
CA GLN A 20 -8.34 0.05 -3.81
C GLN A 20 -9.14 1.20 -4.42
N ALA A 21 -10.31 1.53 -3.86
CA ALA A 21 -11.11 2.67 -4.32
C ALA A 21 -10.32 3.99 -4.29
N VAL A 22 -9.53 4.23 -3.25
CA VAL A 22 -8.67 5.42 -3.15
C VAL A 22 -7.64 5.47 -4.29
N ILE A 23 -7.04 4.33 -4.65
CA ILE A 23 -6.10 4.26 -5.78
C ILE A 23 -6.82 4.49 -7.11
N ASP A 24 -7.99 3.91 -7.30
CA ASP A 24 -8.77 4.05 -8.52
C ASP A 24 -9.27 5.49 -8.74
N GLU A 25 -9.53 6.23 -7.65
CA GLU A 25 -9.89 7.66 -7.69
C GLU A 25 -8.69 8.60 -7.86
N THR A 26 -7.46 8.09 -7.67
CA THR A 26 -6.25 8.92 -7.78
C THR A 26 -5.93 9.21 -9.25
N LEU A 27 -5.83 10.50 -9.59
CA LEU A 27 -5.46 10.91 -10.94
C LEU A 27 -4.05 10.42 -11.32
N PRO A 28 -3.82 10.02 -12.58
CA PRO A 28 -2.49 9.69 -13.06
C PRO A 28 -1.51 10.85 -12.87
N ILE A 29 -0.25 10.52 -12.56
CA ILE A 29 0.81 11.51 -12.46
C ILE A 29 1.28 11.82 -13.89
N VAL A 30 1.21 13.09 -14.29
CA VAL A 30 1.68 13.54 -15.60
C VAL A 30 3.02 14.27 -15.42
N VAL A 31 4.04 13.80 -16.12
CA VAL A 31 5.38 14.39 -16.15
C VAL A 31 5.65 14.92 -17.55
N ILE A 32 5.87 16.23 -17.65
CA ILE A 32 6.23 16.91 -18.88
C ILE A 32 7.68 17.39 -18.72
N PRO A 33 8.64 16.91 -19.53
CA PRO A 33 10.03 17.35 -19.46
C PRO A 33 10.15 18.84 -19.80
N GLU A 34 10.82 19.60 -18.94
CA GLU A 34 11.19 20.98 -19.28
C GLU A 34 12.41 20.97 -20.21
N SER A 35 12.38 21.79 -21.26
CA SER A 35 13.50 21.98 -22.17
C SER A 35 14.63 22.75 -21.47
N GLN A 36 15.66 22.05 -20.98
CA GLN A 36 16.90 22.71 -20.58
C GLN A 36 17.71 23.07 -21.83
N HIS A 37 17.79 24.36 -22.14
CA HIS A 37 18.65 24.87 -23.21
C HIS A 37 20.12 24.61 -22.83
N VAL A 38 20.74 23.60 -23.45
CA VAL A 38 22.20 23.40 -23.41
C VAL A 38 22.79 23.97 -24.70
N PRO A 39 23.52 25.10 -24.65
CA PRO A 39 24.13 25.69 -25.83
C PRO A 39 25.06 24.66 -26.52
N GLY A 40 24.81 24.37 -27.80
CA GLY A 40 25.66 23.48 -28.61
C GLY A 40 25.19 22.03 -28.76
N SER A 41 24.07 21.64 -28.16
CA SER A 41 23.46 20.32 -28.40
C SER A 41 22.48 20.41 -29.56
N SER A 42 22.65 19.61 -30.63
CA SER A 42 21.62 19.50 -31.68
C SER A 42 20.28 19.13 -31.04
N ARG A 43 19.28 19.99 -31.24
CA ARG A 43 17.87 19.78 -30.86
C ARG A 43 17.46 18.36 -31.21
N SER A 44 17.18 17.54 -30.20
CA SER A 44 16.38 16.33 -30.39
C SER A 44 14.93 16.74 -30.15
N GLU A 45 14.24 17.19 -31.22
CA GLU A 45 12.82 17.62 -31.22
C GLU A 45 11.90 16.60 -30.52
N VAL A 46 12.26 15.32 -30.54
CA VAL A 46 11.57 14.22 -29.87
C VAL A 46 11.34 14.45 -28.37
N LYS A 47 12.26 15.14 -27.66
CA LYS A 47 12.13 15.35 -26.21
C LYS A 47 11.16 16.47 -25.83
N GLU A 48 10.91 17.44 -26.70
CA GLU A 48 10.03 18.59 -26.39
C GLU A 48 8.55 18.23 -26.52
N ASN A 49 8.21 17.21 -27.32
CA ASN A 49 6.84 16.79 -27.61
C ASN A 49 6.36 15.54 -26.85
N THR A 50 7.12 15.07 -25.85
CA THR A 50 6.81 13.82 -25.14
C THR A 50 6.31 14.10 -23.72
N LYS A 51 5.12 13.61 -23.36
CA LYS A 51 4.59 13.57 -21.98
C LYS A 51 4.57 12.13 -21.45
N TYR A 52 4.89 11.95 -20.17
CA TYR A 52 4.80 10.66 -19.49
C TYR A 52 3.63 10.65 -18.52
N VAL A 53 2.79 9.63 -18.60
CA VAL A 53 1.64 9.45 -17.71
C VAL A 53 1.87 8.17 -16.90
N ILE A 54 1.91 8.31 -15.58
CA ILE A 54 2.09 7.21 -14.64
C ILE A 54 0.73 6.93 -14.00
N SER A 55 0.20 5.73 -14.24
CA SER A 55 -1.05 5.26 -13.63
C SER A 55 -0.77 4.16 -12.61
N PHE A 56 -1.56 4.17 -11.54
CA PHE A 56 -1.57 3.13 -10.52
C PHE A 56 -2.72 2.17 -10.81
N GLY A 57 -2.47 0.89 -10.58
CA GLY A 57 -3.45 -0.17 -10.77
C GLY A 57 -3.62 -0.98 -9.48
N GLN A 58 -3.80 -2.28 -9.65
CA GLN A 58 -4.17 -3.19 -8.58
C GLN A 58 -3.19 -3.14 -7.39
N LEU A 59 -3.74 -2.91 -6.20
CA LEU A 59 -3.02 -3.06 -4.94
C LEU A 59 -2.85 -4.54 -4.58
N ARG A 60 -1.69 -4.86 -4.01
CA ARG A 60 -1.38 -6.17 -3.45
C ARG A 60 -0.72 -6.01 -2.09
N LEU A 61 -1.38 -6.52 -1.06
CA LEU A 61 -0.83 -6.61 0.28
C LEU A 61 -0.04 -7.91 0.46
N GLY A 62 1.19 -7.81 0.94
CA GLY A 62 2.02 -8.95 1.30
C GLY A 62 1.65 -9.57 2.65
N LYS A 63 2.44 -10.54 3.09
CA LYS A 63 2.35 -11.09 4.46
C LYS A 63 3.18 -10.25 5.42
N THR A 64 2.87 -10.30 6.71
CA THR A 64 3.62 -9.54 7.72
C THR A 64 5.08 -9.98 7.76
N SER A 65 5.97 -9.01 7.58
CA SER A 65 7.38 -9.27 7.38
C SER A 65 8.23 -8.11 7.86
N PHE A 66 9.50 -8.37 8.10
CA PHE A 66 10.48 -7.36 8.48
C PHE A 66 11.85 -7.73 7.90
N THR A 67 12.70 -6.73 7.73
CA THR A 67 14.07 -6.91 7.26
C THR A 67 14.98 -7.11 8.47
N GLU A 68 15.65 -8.24 8.54
CA GLU A 68 16.68 -8.52 9.54
C GLU A 68 17.95 -7.68 9.28
N PRO A 69 18.86 -7.50 10.26
CA PRO A 69 20.08 -6.72 10.08
C PRO A 69 21.00 -7.20 8.95
N ASN A 70 20.89 -8.48 8.56
CA ASN A 70 21.61 -9.07 7.44
C ASN A 70 20.98 -8.73 6.06
N GLY A 71 19.85 -8.02 6.04
CA GLY A 71 19.11 -7.64 4.84
C GLY A 71 18.06 -8.66 4.39
N GLU A 72 17.93 -9.81 5.06
CA GLU A 72 16.96 -10.84 4.69
C GLU A 72 15.54 -10.48 5.16
N LEU A 73 14.55 -10.84 4.36
CA LEU A 73 13.14 -10.66 4.70
C LEU A 73 12.66 -11.88 5.51
N ALA A 74 12.25 -11.65 6.74
CA ALA A 74 11.69 -12.67 7.61
C ALA A 74 10.19 -12.42 7.87
N THR A 75 9.43 -13.49 8.10
CA THR A 75 8.05 -13.36 8.55
C THR A 75 8.02 -12.80 9.97
N LEU A 76 7.19 -11.78 10.20
CA LEU A 76 7.03 -11.17 11.52
C LEU A 76 5.78 -11.75 12.19
N PHE A 77 5.93 -12.27 13.41
CA PHE A 77 4.81 -12.65 14.29
C PHE A 77 4.49 -11.54 15.30
N PRO A 78 3.24 -11.40 15.78
CA PRO A 78 2.89 -10.31 16.69
C PRO A 78 3.66 -10.32 18.00
N ASN A 79 3.82 -11.48 18.65
CA ASN A 79 4.67 -11.62 19.85
C ASN A 79 6.12 -11.15 19.62
N GLN A 80 6.71 -11.50 18.46
CA GLN A 80 8.05 -11.01 18.10
C GLN A 80 8.09 -9.49 17.94
N ALA A 81 7.05 -8.90 17.33
CA ALA A 81 6.95 -7.46 17.19
C ALA A 81 6.87 -6.74 18.54
N ARG A 82 6.11 -7.32 19.50
CA ARG A 82 6.04 -6.85 20.89
C ARG A 82 7.42 -6.87 21.56
N LEU A 83 8.08 -8.03 21.57
CA LEU A 83 9.35 -8.24 22.27
C LEU A 83 10.53 -7.46 21.68
N ARG A 84 10.54 -7.21 20.36
CA ARG A 84 11.64 -6.54 19.65
C ARG A 84 11.40 -5.05 19.40
N ASN A 85 10.34 -4.45 19.96
CA ASN A 85 9.96 -3.06 19.70
C ASN A 85 9.76 -2.74 18.21
N LEU A 86 9.18 -3.67 17.44
CA LEU A 86 8.92 -3.51 16.01
C LEU A 86 7.47 -3.07 15.74
N VAL A 87 7.21 -2.66 14.51
CA VAL A 87 5.85 -2.46 13.99
C VAL A 87 5.39 -3.75 13.32
N TYR A 88 4.24 -4.27 13.74
CA TYR A 88 3.61 -5.41 13.07
C TYR A 88 2.88 -4.93 11.80
N SER A 89 3.57 -4.97 10.67
CA SER A 89 3.08 -4.47 9.39
C SER A 89 3.36 -5.42 8.23
N ALA A 90 2.65 -5.23 7.12
CA ALA A 90 2.87 -5.94 5.87
C ALA A 90 3.21 -4.97 4.73
N PRO A 91 4.02 -5.40 3.74
CA PRO A 91 4.39 -4.57 2.61
C PRO A 91 3.22 -4.43 1.63
N LEU A 92 2.98 -3.21 1.15
CA LEU A 92 1.97 -2.89 0.14
C LEU A 92 2.66 -2.62 -1.19
N TYR A 93 2.10 -3.18 -2.25
CA TYR A 93 2.55 -2.98 -3.62
C TYR A 93 1.40 -2.50 -4.50
N SER A 94 1.73 -1.81 -5.59
CA SER A 94 0.80 -1.48 -6.67
C SER A 94 1.42 -1.84 -8.01
N ASP A 95 0.60 -2.28 -8.95
CA ASP A 95 0.99 -2.36 -10.35
C ASP A 95 1.00 -0.95 -10.94
N VAL A 96 2.15 -0.48 -11.41
CA VAL A 96 2.32 0.86 -11.99
C VAL A 96 2.58 0.72 -13.49
N THR A 97 1.85 1.50 -14.28
CA THR A 97 2.00 1.53 -15.74
C THR A 97 2.47 2.91 -16.16
N LYS A 98 3.52 2.96 -16.99
CA LYS A 98 3.96 4.18 -17.64
C LYS A 98 3.42 4.20 -19.07
N THR A 99 2.77 5.29 -19.44
CA THR A 99 2.33 5.58 -20.80
C THR A 99 3.14 6.75 -21.31
N THR A 100 3.84 6.55 -22.42
CA THR A 100 4.55 7.62 -23.14
C THR A 100 3.64 8.14 -24.23
N ILE A 101 3.38 9.44 -24.23
CA ILE A 101 2.56 10.07 -25.26
C ILE A 101 3.41 11.11 -25.98
N THR A 102 3.54 10.97 -27.29
CA THR A 102 4.35 11.83 -28.14
C THR A 102 3.46 12.55 -29.14
N VAL A 103 3.55 13.88 -29.20
CA VAL A 103 2.89 14.68 -30.23
C VAL A 103 3.71 14.54 -31.51
N VAL A 104 3.11 13.88 -32.51
CA VAL A 104 3.73 13.62 -33.82
C VAL A 104 3.59 14.84 -34.72
N ASP A 105 2.45 15.51 -34.66
CA ASP A 105 2.18 16.72 -35.45
C ASP A 105 1.58 17.82 -34.55
N PRO A 106 2.33 18.92 -34.30
CA PRO A 106 1.87 20.04 -33.48
C PRO A 106 0.72 20.84 -34.08
N GLU A 107 0.55 20.84 -35.41
CA GLU A 107 -0.48 21.64 -36.09
C GLU A 107 -1.85 20.92 -36.07
N THR A 108 -1.84 19.59 -36.21
CA THR A 108 -3.05 18.76 -36.16
C THR A 108 -3.37 18.23 -34.76
N GLY A 109 -2.39 18.20 -33.87
CA GLY A 109 -2.50 17.63 -32.53
C GLY A 109 -2.47 16.10 -32.51
N GLU A 110 -1.93 15.46 -33.55
CA GLU A 110 -1.84 14.00 -33.62
C GLU A 110 -0.87 13.46 -32.54
N GLU A 111 -1.36 12.55 -31.69
CA GLU A 111 -0.61 11.95 -30.60
C GLU A 111 -0.48 10.43 -30.79
N THR A 112 0.71 9.89 -30.54
CA THR A 112 0.94 8.44 -30.40
C THR A 112 1.10 8.08 -28.93
N GLN A 113 0.52 6.95 -28.51
CA GLN A 113 0.63 6.44 -27.14
C GLN A 113 1.33 5.07 -27.12
N GLU A 114 2.32 4.93 -26.27
CA GLU A 114 3.01 3.67 -25.99
C GLU A 114 2.84 3.32 -24.52
N HIS A 115 2.31 2.12 -24.24
CA HIS A 115 2.10 1.64 -22.88
C HIS A 115 3.16 0.61 -22.50
N ASP A 116 3.92 0.90 -21.46
CA ASP A 116 4.84 -0.05 -20.87
C ASP A 116 4.08 -1.18 -20.18
N LYS A 117 4.73 -2.34 -20.00
CA LYS A 117 4.16 -3.41 -19.19
C LYS A 117 4.04 -2.95 -17.73
N PRO A 118 2.94 -3.27 -17.02
CA PRO A 118 2.82 -2.95 -15.61
C PRO A 118 3.98 -3.52 -14.80
N VAL A 119 4.56 -2.69 -13.95
CA VAL A 119 5.63 -3.08 -13.02
C VAL A 119 5.13 -3.02 -11.59
N LYS A 120 5.51 -4.03 -10.79
CA LYS A 120 5.14 -4.07 -9.38
C LYS A 120 6.05 -3.12 -8.59
N VAL A 121 5.47 -2.09 -7.99
CA VAL A 121 6.18 -1.08 -7.20
C VAL A 121 5.82 -1.23 -5.72
N PHE A 122 6.82 -1.15 -4.85
CA PHE A 122 6.61 -1.10 -3.39
C PHE A 122 6.17 0.30 -2.98
N LEU A 123 5.02 0.41 -2.31
CA LEU A 123 4.45 1.68 -1.87
C LEU A 123 4.78 2.00 -0.40
N GLY A 124 5.00 0.98 0.42
CA GLY A 124 5.25 1.16 1.85
C GLY A 124 4.76 -0.01 2.68
N HIS A 125 4.68 0.19 4.00
CA HIS A 125 4.16 -0.80 4.94
C HIS A 125 2.83 -0.32 5.53
N ILE A 126 1.90 -1.26 5.69
CA ILE A 126 0.61 -1.03 6.36
C ILE A 126 0.59 -1.81 7.67
N PRO A 127 0.37 -1.16 8.83
CA PRO A 127 0.15 -1.85 10.10
C PRO A 127 -1.02 -2.83 10.00
N ILE A 128 -0.83 -4.06 10.47
CA ILE A 128 -1.85 -5.11 10.41
C ILE A 128 -2.53 -5.24 11.77
N MET A 129 -3.86 -5.16 11.77
CA MET A 129 -4.66 -5.34 12.98
C MET A 129 -4.64 -6.82 13.41
N LEU A 130 -4.39 -7.10 14.69
CA LEU A 130 -4.35 -8.46 15.20
C LEU A 130 -5.71 -9.15 15.06
N LYS A 131 -5.69 -10.44 14.70
CA LYS A 131 -6.87 -11.28 14.40
C LYS A 131 -7.76 -10.77 13.24
N SER A 132 -7.32 -9.78 12.47
CA SER A 132 -7.95 -9.43 11.19
C SER A 132 -7.74 -10.51 10.13
N ALA A 133 -8.47 -10.44 9.01
CA ALA A 133 -8.33 -11.38 7.90
C ALA A 133 -6.90 -11.43 7.31
N PHE A 134 -6.12 -10.37 7.53
CA PHE A 134 -4.76 -10.20 7.02
C PHE A 134 -3.67 -10.54 8.05
N CYS A 135 -4.05 -10.83 9.30
CA CYS A 135 -3.13 -11.24 10.36
C CYS A 135 -2.78 -12.73 10.26
N ILE A 136 -1.53 -13.08 10.59
CA ILE A 136 -1.07 -14.48 10.65
C ILE A 136 -1.81 -15.30 11.72
N LEU A 137 -2.30 -14.65 12.78
CA LEU A 137 -3.02 -15.34 13.86
C LEU A 137 -4.47 -15.70 13.51
N ASN A 138 -4.97 -15.22 12.37
CA ASN A 138 -6.34 -15.48 11.97
C ASN A 138 -6.57 -16.97 11.71
N ASN A 139 -7.68 -17.50 12.21
CA ASN A 139 -8.08 -18.91 12.08
C ASN A 139 -7.08 -19.94 12.66
N LEU A 140 -6.11 -19.53 13.48
CA LEU A 140 -5.28 -20.48 14.23
C LEU A 140 -6.06 -21.09 15.40
N THR A 141 -5.78 -22.36 15.71
CA THR A 141 -6.36 -23.02 16.89
C THR A 141 -5.76 -22.49 18.19
N GLU A 142 -6.43 -22.73 19.31
CA GLU A 142 -5.93 -22.32 20.64
C GLU A 142 -4.54 -22.89 20.95
N ASP A 143 -4.29 -24.15 20.58
CA ASP A 143 -2.98 -24.80 20.72
C ASP A 143 -1.92 -24.11 19.86
N GLN A 144 -2.24 -23.79 18.60
CA GLN A 144 -1.32 -23.08 17.70
C GLN A 144 -0.99 -21.68 18.21
N LEU A 145 -1.99 -20.95 18.72
CA LEU A 145 -1.78 -19.64 19.35
C LEU A 145 -0.84 -19.76 20.55
N THR A 146 -1.09 -20.74 21.42
CA THR A 146 -0.27 -20.98 22.61
C THR A 146 1.18 -21.33 22.23
N MET A 147 1.38 -22.16 21.20
CA MET A 147 2.72 -22.49 20.68
C MET A 147 3.47 -21.28 20.12
N LEU A 148 2.75 -20.28 19.58
CA LEU A 148 3.32 -19.02 19.10
C LEU A 148 3.52 -17.98 20.23
N GLY A 149 3.19 -18.33 21.47
CA GLY A 149 3.27 -17.44 22.63
C GLY A 149 2.17 -16.38 22.66
N GLU A 150 1.05 -16.62 21.98
CA GLU A 150 -0.12 -15.77 21.97
C GLU A 150 -1.18 -16.32 22.94
N CYS A 151 -2.03 -15.43 23.47
CA CYS A 151 -3.12 -15.81 24.36
C CYS A 151 -4.35 -16.26 23.55
N PRO A 152 -4.89 -17.48 23.74
CA PRO A 152 -6.06 -17.96 22.99
C PRO A 152 -7.30 -17.06 23.15
N VAL A 153 -7.49 -16.50 24.35
CA VAL A 153 -8.63 -15.64 24.68
C VAL A 153 -8.44 -14.17 24.32
N ASP A 154 -7.28 -13.78 23.77
CA ASP A 154 -7.09 -12.43 23.21
C ASP A 154 -8.14 -12.18 22.11
N GLN A 155 -8.79 -11.02 22.11
CA GLN A 155 -9.81 -10.71 21.10
C GLN A 155 -9.21 -10.06 19.85
N GLY A 156 -7.95 -9.60 19.89
CA GLY A 156 -7.33 -8.84 18.80
C GLY A 156 -7.95 -7.46 18.63
N GLY A 157 -7.96 -6.95 17.40
CA GLY A 157 -8.56 -5.63 17.08
C GLY A 157 -7.74 -4.42 17.49
N TYR A 158 -6.44 -4.61 17.69
CA TYR A 158 -5.47 -3.56 17.97
C TYR A 158 -4.22 -3.76 17.11
N PHE A 159 -3.32 -2.78 17.15
CA PHE A 159 -2.06 -2.78 16.40
C PHE A 159 -0.88 -2.87 17.36
N VAL A 160 0.21 -3.50 16.92
CA VAL A 160 1.50 -3.46 17.61
C VAL A 160 2.41 -2.47 16.88
N ILE A 161 2.69 -1.33 17.52
CA ILE A 161 3.51 -0.24 16.97
C ILE A 161 4.68 -0.01 17.92
N ASN A 162 5.90 -0.21 17.43
CA ASN A 162 7.14 -0.11 18.20
C ASN A 162 7.05 -0.92 19.51
N GLY A 163 6.57 -2.15 19.40
CA GLY A 163 6.35 -3.06 20.53
C GLY A 163 5.13 -2.77 21.41
N SER A 164 4.54 -1.57 21.30
CA SER A 164 3.39 -1.17 22.10
C SER A 164 2.07 -1.49 21.42
N GLU A 165 1.08 -1.89 22.21
CA GLU A 165 -0.29 -2.09 21.75
C GLU A 165 -1.02 -0.75 21.61
N LYS A 166 -1.75 -0.59 20.50
CA LYS A 166 -2.48 0.63 20.15
C LYS A 166 -3.88 0.27 19.65
N VAL A 167 -4.89 0.85 20.27
CA VAL A 167 -6.30 0.72 19.88
C VAL A 167 -6.77 2.04 19.29
N LEU A 168 -7.53 2.00 18.21
CA LEU A 168 -8.25 3.17 17.70
C LEU A 168 -9.64 3.21 18.32
N LEU A 169 -9.97 4.33 18.96
CA LEU A 169 -11.31 4.57 19.50
C LEU A 169 -12.18 5.19 18.41
N ALA A 170 -13.41 4.68 18.27
CA ALA A 170 -14.38 5.28 17.36
C ALA A 170 -14.63 6.74 17.77
N GLN A 171 -14.64 7.63 16.79
CA GLN A 171 -14.97 9.03 17.00
C GLN A 171 -16.39 9.29 16.50
N GLU A 172 -17.25 9.77 17.39
CA GLU A 172 -18.58 10.25 17.00
C GLU A 172 -18.46 11.60 16.28
N ARG A 173 -19.16 11.73 15.17
CA ARG A 173 -19.34 13.01 14.44
C ARG A 173 -20.79 13.10 13.99
N MET A 174 -21.33 14.32 13.98
CA MET A 174 -22.63 14.56 13.35
C MET A 174 -22.55 14.25 11.86
N SER A 175 -23.60 13.63 11.31
CA SER A 175 -23.63 13.23 9.91
C SER A 175 -23.48 14.44 8.99
N GLY A 176 -22.54 14.36 8.05
CA GLY A 176 -22.48 15.30 6.92
C GLY A 176 -23.57 14.96 5.91
N ASN A 177 -24.15 15.99 5.29
CA ASN A 177 -25.33 16.01 4.40
C ASN A 177 -26.64 16.33 5.13
N HIS A 178 -26.83 17.62 5.42
CA HIS A 178 -28.15 18.26 5.41
C HIS A 178 -28.29 19.02 4.10
#